data_AF-A0A7J9ZXU5-F1
#
_entry.id   AF-A0A7J9ZXU5-F1
#
_cell.length_a   1.000
_cell.length_b   1.000
_cell.length_c   1.000
_cell.angle_alpha   90.00
_cell.angle_beta   90.00
_cell.angle_gamma   90.00
#
_symmetry.space_group_name_H-M   'P 1'
#
loop_
_entity.id
_entity.type
_entity.pdbx_description
1 polymer ?
#
loop_
_entity_poly.entity_id
_entity_poly.type
_entity_poly.pdbx_seq_one_letter_code
_entity_poly.pdbx_strand_id
1 'polypeptide(L)'
;MPRDHGKLNDGSAITDEIVEKLADEAERGYDVDDIKRRRSGRPAMGSGPASVESVRLDPELKKKLLLRASRDGVSVSEVIREALRSYVRAS
;
A
#
# COMPACT_ATOMS: atom_id res chain seq x y z
N MET A 1 21.09 -14.60 34.86
CA MET A 1 21.41 -14.28 33.45
C MET A 1 20.53 -13.12 33.05
N PRO A 2 21.06 -12.02 32.49
CA PRO A 2 20.22 -10.95 31.96
C PRO A 2 19.32 -11.52 30.87
N ARG A 3 18.02 -11.20 30.90
CA ARG A 3 17.07 -11.65 29.88
C ARG A 3 17.33 -10.87 28.59
N ASP A 4 17.43 -11.58 27.47
CA ASP A 4 17.51 -10.97 26.14
C ASP A 4 16.09 -10.65 25.65
N HIS A 5 15.76 -9.35 25.63
CA HIS A 5 14.46 -8.86 25.16
C HIS A 5 14.50 -8.40 23.69
N GLY A 6 15.63 -8.59 22.99
CA GLY A 6 15.81 -8.17 21.60
C GLY A 6 16.26 -6.71 21.45
N LYS A 7 15.94 -6.11 20.30
CA LYS A 7 16.38 -4.76 19.90
C LYS A 7 15.21 -3.88 19.46
N LEU A 8 15.32 -2.58 19.73
CA LEU A 8 14.43 -1.55 19.22
C LEU A 8 14.65 -1.33 17.71
N ASN A 9 13.73 -0.59 17.07
CA ASN A 9 13.78 -0.30 15.63
C ASN A 9 15.04 0.48 15.22
N ASP A 10 15.68 1.19 16.14
CA ASP A 10 16.95 1.90 15.95
C ASP A 10 18.19 1.01 16.18
N GLY A 11 17.99 -0.26 16.54
CA GLY A 11 19.04 -1.24 16.78
C GLY A 11 19.60 -1.25 18.21
N SER A 12 19.13 -0.38 19.10
CA SER A 12 19.50 -0.41 20.53
C SER A 12 18.91 -1.62 21.26
N ALA A 13 19.57 -2.12 22.30
CA ALA A 13 19.13 -3.29 23.05
C ALA A 13 17.95 -2.95 23.98
N ILE A 14 16.98 -3.85 24.09
CA ILE A 14 15.85 -3.70 25.01
C ILE A 14 16.31 -4.13 26.41
N THR A 15 16.37 -3.19 27.34
CA THR A 15 16.73 -3.43 28.76
C THR A 15 15.50 -3.74 29.60
N ASP A 16 15.68 -4.35 30.78
CA ASP A 16 14.59 -4.60 31.73
C ASP A 16 13.86 -3.30 32.12
N GLU A 17 14.58 -2.18 32.23
CA GLU A 17 13.99 -0.85 32.50
C GLU A 17 13.07 -0.38 31.37
N ILE A 18 13.43 -0.66 30.11
CA ILE A 18 12.58 -0.33 28.95
C ILE A 18 11.32 -1.21 28.97
N VAL A 19 11.46 -2.49 29.32
CA VAL A 19 10.32 -3.40 29.45
C VAL A 19 9.35 -2.91 30.52
N GLU A 20 9.84 -2.53 31.70
CA GLU A 20 8.99 -2.01 32.78
C GLU A 20 8.27 -0.73 32.36
N LYS A 21 8.99 0.20 31.72
CA LYS A 21 8.41 1.45 31.24
C LYS A 21 7.31 1.21 30.19
N LEU A 22 7.51 0.24 29.29
CA LEU A 22 6.51 -0.13 28.29
C LEU A 22 5.31 -0.84 28.93
N ALA A 23 5.52 -1.63 29.98
CA ALA A 23 4.45 -2.26 30.75
C ALA A 23 3.58 -1.21 31.47
N ASP A 24 4.20 -0.26 32.18
CA ASP A 24 3.51 0.87 32.81
C ASP A 24 2.70 1.69 31.79
N GLU A 25 3.24 1.89 30.59
CA GLU A 25 2.54 2.59 29.51
C GLU A 25 1.32 1.83 29.01
N ALA A 26 1.43 0.52 28.84
CA ALA A 26 0.30 -0.32 28.44
C ALA A 26 -0.79 -0.37 29.52
N GLU A 27 -0.41 -0.44 30.80
CA GLU A 27 -1.34 -0.48 31.94
C GLU A 27 -2.07 0.85 32.16
N ARG A 28 -1.42 2.00 31.91
CA ARG A 28 -2.10 3.30 31.89
C ARG A 28 -3.18 3.39 30.81
N GLY A 29 -3.06 2.59 29.75
CA GLY A 29 -3.96 2.59 28.61
C GLY A 29 -3.69 3.73 27.62
N TYR A 30 -4.21 3.57 26.40
CA TYR A 30 -4.15 4.57 25.34
C TYR A 30 -5.53 5.21 25.14
N ASP A 31 -5.56 6.53 24.94
CA ASP A 31 -6.79 7.22 24.56
C ASP A 31 -7.20 6.81 23.14
N VAL A 32 -8.35 6.12 23.04
CA VAL A 32 -8.91 5.64 21.78
C VAL A 32 -9.31 6.76 20.83
N ASP A 33 -9.61 7.95 21.34
CA ASP A 33 -9.97 9.11 20.52
C ASP A 33 -8.73 9.76 19.89
N ASP A 34 -7.56 9.65 20.54
CA ASP A 34 -6.26 10.10 20.01
C ASP A 34 -5.63 9.10 19.03
N ILE A 35 -6.07 7.84 19.04
CA ILE A 35 -5.66 6.85 18.05
C ILE A 35 -6.25 7.24 16.70
N LYS A 36 -5.45 7.94 15.87
CA LYS A 36 -5.80 8.21 14.47
C LYS A 36 -6.27 6.93 13.81
N ARG A 37 -7.56 6.88 13.44
CA ARG A 37 -8.07 5.86 12.53
C ARG A 37 -7.28 5.98 11.22
N ARG A 38 -6.26 5.14 11.07
CA ARG A 38 -5.70 4.86 9.75
C ARG A 38 -6.89 4.38 8.93
N ARG A 39 -7.15 5.01 7.78
CA ARG A 39 -8.06 4.45 6.78
C ARG A 39 -7.49 3.08 6.44
N SER A 40 -8.00 2.04 7.08
CA SER A 40 -7.57 0.68 6.84
C SER A 40 -8.09 0.28 5.47
N GLY A 41 -7.28 -0.48 4.72
CA GLY A 41 -7.62 -0.93 3.39
C GLY A 41 -6.74 -0.33 2.29
N ARG A 42 -6.86 -0.91 1.09
CA ARG A 42 -6.14 -0.46 -0.09
C ARG A 42 -6.62 0.94 -0.49
N PRO A 43 -5.72 1.88 -0.83
CA PRO A 43 -6.11 3.19 -1.34
C PRO A 43 -7.09 3.08 -2.51
N ALA A 44 -8.11 3.94 -2.51
CA ALA A 44 -9.07 4.07 -3.59
C ALA A 44 -8.36 4.50 -4.89
N MET A 45 -8.88 4.06 -6.05
CA MET A 45 -8.46 4.60 -7.34
C MET A 45 -9.47 5.68 -7.75
N GLY A 46 -9.18 6.94 -7.40
CA GLY A 46 -10.08 8.07 -7.64
C GLY A 46 -11.12 8.23 -6.53
N SER A 47 -12.40 8.35 -6.89
CA SER A 47 -13.50 8.63 -5.96
C SER A 47 -13.96 7.40 -5.14
N GLY A 48 -13.48 6.20 -5.46
CA GLY A 48 -13.92 4.98 -4.78
C GLY A 48 -13.08 3.74 -5.08
N PRO A 49 -13.53 2.57 -4.61
CA PRO A 49 -12.91 1.28 -4.94
C PRO A 49 -12.88 1.06 -6.45
N ALA A 50 -11.78 0.50 -6.96
CA ALA A 50 -11.69 0.12 -8.37
C ALA A 50 -12.54 -1.13 -8.64
N SER A 51 -13.33 -1.12 -9.73
CA SER A 51 -13.92 -2.34 -10.30
C SER A 51 -12.94 -2.99 -11.28
N VAL A 52 -13.07 -4.32 -11.45
CA VAL A 52 -12.29 -5.07 -12.43
C VAL A 52 -13.21 -5.45 -13.57
N GLU A 53 -12.99 -4.82 -14.72
CA GLU A 53 -13.71 -5.13 -15.96
C GLU A 53 -12.92 -6.13 -16.81
N SER A 54 -13.55 -7.21 -17.25
CA SER A 54 -12.91 -8.23 -18.10
C SER A 54 -13.04 -7.85 -19.58
N VAL A 55 -11.91 -7.66 -20.28
CA VAL A 55 -11.88 -7.33 -21.71
C VAL A 55 -11.12 -8.40 -22.49
N ARG A 56 -11.71 -8.90 -23.59
CA ARG A 56 -11.03 -9.80 -24.53
C ARG A 56 -10.21 -8.97 -25.51
N LEU A 57 -8.91 -9.24 -25.53
CA LEU A 57 -7.98 -8.57 -26.43
C LEU A 57 -7.44 -9.58 -27.45
N ASP A 58 -7.37 -9.15 -28.70
CA ASP A 58 -6.63 -9.87 -29.73
C ASP A 58 -5.15 -10.04 -29.31
N PRO A 59 -4.48 -11.18 -29.59
CA PRO A 59 -3.10 -11.41 -29.21
C PRO A 59 -2.12 -10.35 -29.73
N GLU A 60 -2.33 -9.81 -30.93
CA GLU A 60 -1.47 -8.77 -31.48
C GLU A 60 -1.63 -7.45 -30.71
N LEU A 61 -2.86 -7.09 -30.35
CA LEU A 61 -3.13 -5.92 -29.54
C LEU A 61 -2.51 -6.05 -28.16
N LYS A 62 -2.62 -7.23 -27.54
CA LYS A 62 -1.96 -7.52 -26.25
C LYS A 62 -0.43 -7.36 -26.35
N LYS A 63 0.18 -7.84 -27.44
CA LYS A 63 1.62 -7.67 -27.68
C LYS A 63 2.02 -6.20 -27.82
N LYS A 64 1.24 -5.40 -28.57
CA LYS A 64 1.48 -3.95 -28.72
C LYS A 64 1.37 -3.22 -27.37
N LEU A 65 0.39 -3.58 -26.54
CA LEU A 65 0.25 -3.02 -25.19
C LEU A 65 1.44 -3.35 -24.28
N LEU A 66 1.92 -4.60 -24.31
CA LEU A 66 3.10 -5.01 -23.54
C LEU A 66 4.36 -4.26 -23.96
N LEU A 67 4.57 -4.08 -25.27
CA LEU A 67 5.71 -3.31 -25.79
C LEU A 67 5.64 -1.85 -25.38
N ARG A 68 4.45 -1.22 -25.46
CA ARG A 68 4.25 0.17 -25.03
C ARG A 68 4.49 0.32 -23.53
N ALA A 69 3.94 -0.58 -22.71
CA ALA A 69 4.11 -0.58 -21.27
C ALA A 69 5.59 -0.69 -20.87
N SER A 70 6.33 -1.61 -21.51
CA SER A 70 7.77 -1.78 -21.31
C SER A 70 8.57 -0.53 -21.70
N ARG A 71 8.28 0.05 -22.87
CA ARG A 71 8.93 1.28 -23.34
C ARG A 71 8.73 2.46 -22.38
N ASP A 72 7.53 2.56 -21.83
CA ASP A 72 7.14 3.70 -21.00
C ASP A 72 7.44 3.47 -19.51
N GLY A 73 7.93 2.28 -19.12
CA GLY A 73 8.23 1.94 -17.73
C GLY A 73 6.98 1.85 -16.82
N VAL A 74 5.80 1.58 -17.40
CA VAL A 74 4.53 1.52 -16.67
C VAL A 74 3.87 0.15 -16.79
N SER A 75 2.85 -0.10 -15.95
CA SER A 75 2.05 -1.32 -16.06
C SER A 75 1.17 -1.32 -17.31
N VAL A 76 0.85 -2.50 -17.83
CA VAL A 76 -0.12 -2.67 -18.94
C VAL A 76 -1.48 -2.04 -18.60
N SER A 77 -1.94 -2.21 -17.36
CA SER A 77 -3.20 -1.62 -16.89
C SER A 77 -3.18 -0.09 -16.91
N GLU A 78 -2.02 0.54 -16.72
CA GLU A 78 -1.89 1.99 -16.83
C GLU A 78 -2.02 2.46 -18.28
N VAL A 79 -1.38 1.75 -19.22
CA VAL A 79 -1.53 2.02 -20.66
C VAL A 79 -2.99 1.90 -21.09
N ILE A 80 -3.69 0.85 -20.62
CA ILE A 80 -5.12 0.65 -20.92
C ILE A 80 -5.96 1.80 -20.35
N ARG A 81 -5.74 2.18 -19.08
CA ARG A 81 -6.48 3.30 -18.46
C ARG A 81 -6.24 4.62 -19.20
N GLU A 82 -5.01 4.89 -19.63
CA GLU A 82 -4.69 6.11 -20.37
C GLU A 82 -5.34 6.14 -21.76
N ALA A 83 -5.35 5.00 -22.46
CA ALA A 83 -6.06 4.87 -23.73
C ALA A 83 -7.57 5.13 -23.55
N LEU A 84 -8.19 4.58 -22.51
CA LEU A 84 -9.61 4.82 -22.21
C LEU A 84 -9.89 6.29 -21.86
N ARG A 85 -9.05 6.92 -21.02
CA ARG A 85 -9.17 8.36 -20.69
C ARG A 85 -9.06 9.23 -21.94
N SER A 86 -8.12 8.92 -22.82
CA SER A 86 -7.92 9.65 -24.08
C SER A 86 -9.10 9.48 -25.02
N TYR A 87 -9.61 8.26 -25.17
CA TYR A 87 -10.75 7.94 -26.04
C TYR A 87 -12.03 8.66 -25.60
N VAL A 88 -12.37 8.61 -24.30
CA VAL A 88 -13.57 9.26 -23.76
C VAL A 88 -13.48 10.78 -23.82
N ARG A 89 -12.28 11.37 -23.68
CA ARG A 89 -12.09 12.83 -23.81
C ARG A 89 -12.21 13.33 -25.25
N ALA A 90 -11.88 12.49 -26.23
CA ALA A 90 -11.92 12.83 -27.64
C ALA A 90 -13.31 12.61 -28.27
N SER A 91 -14.26 12.04 -27.50
CA SER A 91 -15.66 11.81 -27.89
C SER A 91 -16.55 12.91 -27.32
#